data_AF-A0A258CQP9-F1
#
_entry.id   AF-A0A258CQP9-F1
#
_cell.length_a   1.000
_cell.length_b   1.000
_cell.length_c   1.000
_cell.angle_alpha   90.00
_cell.angle_beta   90.00
_cell.angle_gamma   90.00
#
_symmetry.space_group_name_H-M   'P 1'
#
loop_
_entity.id
_entity.type
_entity.pdbx_description
1 polymer ?
#
loop_
_entity_poly.entity_id
_entity_poly.type
_entity_poly.pdbx_seq_one_letter_code
_entity_poly.pdbx_strand_id
1 'polypeptide(L)'
;MANGPTAPASFSSLNAPSSPDLGELMNVLSALRGGNFSVRLTGDHDGILGRIASVVNDIAAGNESMAHQLERIGKAVGEQGRTRQRVKLGLSAGAWGEMEGSVNTLIDDLVWPTTEVTRVIGAVAQGDLLQTVRLDVDGRPLKGEFLRAATIVNTMIKQLAVFTSEVTRVAREVGTEGKLGGQAKVSEVTGVWRELTESVNSMANNLTAQVRNISDVTIAVANGDLSRKITVDVRGEILQLKEAINTMVDQLRSFASEVTRVAREVGTEGKLGGQAIVPGVAGTWKDLTDSVNAMCGNLTDQVRNIADVTTAVARGDLSKKITVDVRGEILQLKET
;
A
#
# COMPACT_ATOMS: atom_id res chain seq x y z
N MET A 1 42.53 -27.05 -114.55
CA MET A 1 41.79 -27.93 -113.61
C MET A 1 42.11 -27.41 -112.21
N ALA A 2 41.35 -26.46 -111.66
CA ALA A 2 40.03 -26.59 -111.03
C ALA A 2 40.11 -26.93 -109.52
N ASN A 3 39.40 -26.14 -108.72
CA ASN A 3 39.10 -26.22 -107.27
C ASN A 3 40.20 -25.69 -106.34
N GLY A 4 40.01 -24.72 -105.46
CA GLY A 4 38.87 -23.92 -104.99
C GLY A 4 39.33 -23.23 -103.68
N PRO A 5 38.90 -21.99 -103.35
CA PRO A 5 39.45 -21.26 -102.21
C PRO A 5 38.89 -21.80 -100.89
N THR A 6 39.77 -22.15 -99.94
CA THR A 6 39.42 -22.39 -98.54
C THR A 6 38.99 -21.08 -97.88
N ALA A 7 37.75 -21.03 -97.43
CA ALA A 7 37.11 -19.90 -96.75
C ALA A 7 37.86 -19.44 -95.49
N PRO A 8 37.84 -18.15 -95.13
CA PRO A 8 38.34 -17.69 -93.85
C PRO A 8 37.39 -18.15 -92.74
N ALA A 9 37.96 -18.58 -91.62
CA ALA A 9 37.21 -18.92 -90.41
C ALA A 9 36.37 -17.71 -89.97
N SER A 10 35.06 -17.86 -90.05
CA SER A 10 34.08 -16.91 -89.54
C SER A 10 34.29 -16.76 -88.03
N PHE A 11 34.78 -15.59 -87.61
CA PHE A 11 34.64 -15.16 -86.22
C PHE A 11 33.16 -15.27 -85.86
N SER A 12 32.85 -16.12 -84.88
CA SER A 12 31.54 -16.22 -84.26
C SER A 12 31.13 -14.82 -83.82
N SER A 13 30.13 -14.26 -84.50
CA SER A 13 29.48 -13.02 -84.11
C SER A 13 29.01 -13.15 -82.67
N LEU A 14 29.58 -12.33 -81.77
CA LEU A 14 28.95 -12.00 -80.50
C LEU A 14 27.51 -11.58 -80.81
N ASN A 15 26.54 -12.36 -80.31
CA ASN A 15 25.11 -12.06 -80.40
C ASN A 15 24.86 -10.65 -79.85
N ALA A 16 24.70 -9.68 -80.75
CA ALA A 16 24.14 -8.39 -80.40
C ALA A 16 22.68 -8.62 -79.99
N PRO A 17 22.22 -8.09 -78.85
CA PRO A 17 20.84 -8.29 -78.41
C PRO A 17 19.87 -7.74 -79.45
N SER A 18 18.82 -8.50 -79.77
CA SER A 18 17.82 -8.05 -80.72
C SER A 18 16.92 -6.99 -80.07
N SER A 19 16.39 -6.04 -80.84
CA SER A 19 15.54 -4.95 -80.30
C SER A 19 14.29 -5.40 -79.51
N PRO A 20 13.66 -6.57 -79.78
CA PRO A 20 12.58 -7.11 -78.95
C PRO A 20 13.04 -7.47 -77.52
N ASP A 21 14.24 -8.03 -77.37
CA ASP A 21 14.78 -8.52 -76.09
C ASP A 21 15.05 -7.38 -75.11
N LEU A 22 15.48 -6.23 -75.62
CA LEU A 22 15.66 -5.00 -74.84
C LEU A 22 14.32 -4.37 -74.43
N GLY A 23 13.28 -4.55 -75.24
CA GLY A 23 11.92 -4.13 -74.92
C GLY A 23 11.32 -4.93 -73.77
N GLU A 24 11.48 -6.26 -73.78
CA GLU A 24 11.08 -7.14 -72.67
C GLU A 24 11.83 -6.80 -71.38
N LEU A 25 13.15 -6.64 -71.46
CA LEU A 25 13.98 -6.20 -70.33
C LEU A 25 13.49 -4.86 -69.75
N MET A 26 13.22 -3.86 -70.60
CA MET A 26 12.72 -2.56 -70.14
C MET A 26 11.34 -2.68 -69.49
N ASN A 27 10.45 -3.52 -70.02
CA ASN A 27 9.12 -3.74 -69.43
C ASN A 27 9.22 -4.39 -68.05
N VAL A 28 10.05 -5.44 -67.91
CA VAL A 28 10.27 -6.10 -66.61
C VAL A 28 10.93 -5.16 -65.62
N LEU A 29 11.98 -4.44 -66.01
CA LEU A 29 12.62 -3.44 -65.14
C LEU A 29 11.66 -2.31 -64.74
N SER A 30 10.77 -1.87 -65.65
CA SER A 30 9.74 -0.88 -65.35
C SER A 30 8.69 -1.40 -64.37
N ALA A 31 8.28 -2.65 -64.50
CA ALA A 31 7.38 -3.32 -63.56
C ALA A 31 8.04 -3.51 -62.18
N LEU A 32 9.30 -3.92 -62.14
CA LEU A 32 10.10 -4.00 -60.90
C LEU A 32 10.24 -2.63 -60.23
N ARG A 33 10.52 -1.57 -61.01
CA ARG A 33 10.56 -0.19 -60.50
C ARG A 33 9.20 0.24 -59.92
N GLY A 34 8.10 -0.25 -60.51
CA GLY A 34 6.74 -0.02 -60.05
C GLY A 34 6.34 -0.85 -58.82
N GLY A 35 7.21 -1.72 -58.30
CA GLY A 35 6.94 -2.57 -57.15
C GLY A 35 6.22 -3.88 -57.47
N ASN A 36 6.00 -4.21 -58.74
CA ASN A 36 5.52 -5.53 -59.14
C ASN A 36 6.73 -6.48 -59.21
N PHE A 37 6.95 -7.26 -58.16
CA PHE A 37 8.08 -8.18 -58.07
C PHE A 37 7.79 -9.59 -58.57
N SER A 38 6.57 -9.90 -59.03
CA SER A 38 6.21 -11.23 -59.54
C SER A 38 6.55 -11.42 -61.03
N VAL A 39 6.96 -10.35 -61.72
CA VAL A 39 7.39 -10.41 -63.13
C VAL A 39 8.73 -11.14 -63.27
N ARG A 40 8.91 -11.89 -64.37
CA ARG A 40 10.15 -12.60 -64.69
C ARG A 40 10.49 -12.43 -66.17
N LEU A 41 11.77 -12.36 -66.49
CA LEU A 41 12.28 -12.47 -67.85
C LEU A 41 12.29 -13.93 -68.29
N THR A 42 11.88 -14.17 -69.54
CA THR A 42 11.87 -15.51 -70.13
C THR A 42 13.28 -15.95 -70.56
N GLY A 43 13.60 -17.23 -70.36
CA GLY A 43 14.97 -17.74 -70.25
C GLY A 43 15.56 -18.47 -71.46
N ASP A 44 14.97 -18.38 -72.64
CA ASP A 44 15.42 -19.17 -73.81
C ASP A 44 16.62 -18.55 -74.57
N HIS A 45 17.53 -17.88 -73.87
CA HIS A 45 18.63 -17.14 -74.48
C HIS A 45 20.00 -17.62 -73.98
N ASP A 46 20.75 -18.32 -74.84
CA ASP A 46 22.16 -18.64 -74.60
C ASP A 46 23.03 -17.37 -74.60
N GLY A 47 23.95 -17.26 -73.64
CA GLY A 47 24.93 -16.17 -73.55
C GLY A 47 24.61 -15.09 -72.49
N ILE A 48 24.94 -13.83 -72.79
CA ILE A 48 24.86 -12.72 -71.82
C ILE A 48 23.41 -12.39 -71.44
N LEU A 49 22.47 -12.51 -72.38
CA LEU A 49 21.04 -12.22 -72.14
C LEU A 49 20.42 -13.18 -71.13
N GLY A 50 20.71 -14.50 -71.20
CA GLY A 50 20.27 -15.46 -70.19
C GLY A 50 20.85 -15.17 -68.80
N ARG A 51 22.10 -14.69 -68.73
CA ARG A 51 22.71 -14.25 -67.45
C ARG A 51 22.02 -12.99 -66.89
N ILE A 52 21.70 -12.02 -67.74
CA ILE A 52 20.94 -10.82 -67.35
C ILE A 52 19.55 -11.23 -66.84
N ALA A 53 18.86 -12.12 -67.55
CA ALA A 53 17.55 -12.64 -67.16
C ALA A 53 17.61 -13.32 -65.78
N SER A 54 18.61 -14.17 -65.53
CA SER A 54 18.83 -14.78 -64.21
C SER A 54 19.01 -13.72 -63.12
N VAL A 55 19.92 -12.75 -63.31
CA VAL A 55 20.20 -11.72 -62.28
C VAL A 55 18.97 -10.87 -61.99
N VAL A 56 18.23 -10.45 -63.02
CA VAL A 56 17.00 -9.67 -62.85
C VAL A 56 15.92 -10.48 -62.15
N ASN A 57 15.78 -11.77 -62.48
CA ASN A 57 14.84 -12.67 -61.83
C ASN A 57 15.21 -12.93 -60.36
N ASP A 58 16.50 -13.03 -60.03
CA ASP A 58 17.00 -13.18 -58.67
C ASP A 58 16.71 -11.92 -57.83
N ILE A 59 16.91 -10.73 -58.42
CA ILE A 59 16.57 -9.45 -57.78
C ILE A 59 15.04 -9.34 -57.56
N ALA A 60 14.25 -9.73 -58.56
CA ALA A 60 12.79 -9.75 -58.45
C ALA A 60 12.32 -10.67 -57.31
N ALA A 61 12.85 -11.90 -57.26
CA ALA A 61 12.53 -12.86 -56.20
C ALA A 61 12.97 -12.38 -54.81
N GLY A 62 14.14 -11.75 -54.70
CA GLY A 62 14.60 -11.16 -53.44
C GLY A 62 13.68 -10.04 -52.93
N ASN A 63 13.27 -9.13 -53.81
CA ASN A 63 12.35 -8.06 -53.47
C ASN A 63 10.94 -8.56 -53.10
N GLU A 64 10.43 -9.56 -53.82
CA GLU A 64 9.15 -10.22 -53.52
C GLU A 64 9.16 -10.88 -52.15
N SER A 65 10.22 -11.65 -51.84
CA SER A 65 10.43 -12.26 -50.52
C SER A 65 10.47 -11.19 -49.43
N MET A 66 11.24 -10.11 -49.62
CA MET A 66 11.33 -9.03 -48.64
C MET A 66 9.99 -8.37 -48.36
N ALA A 67 9.23 -8.01 -49.40
CA ALA A 67 7.92 -7.40 -49.24
C ALA A 67 6.98 -8.29 -48.39
N HIS A 68 6.93 -9.60 -48.70
CA HIS A 68 6.14 -10.55 -47.92
C HIS A 68 6.65 -10.72 -46.48
N GLN A 69 7.96 -10.73 -46.26
CA GLN A 69 8.55 -10.86 -44.92
C GLN A 69 8.23 -9.65 -44.04
N LEU A 70 8.36 -8.44 -44.59
CA LEU A 70 8.03 -7.19 -43.90
C LEU A 70 6.53 -7.10 -43.59
N GLU A 71 5.66 -7.45 -44.54
CA GLU A 71 4.21 -7.49 -44.30
C GLU A 71 3.85 -8.47 -43.18
N ARG A 72 4.41 -9.68 -43.23
CA ARG A 72 4.16 -10.71 -42.21
C ARG A 72 4.62 -10.26 -40.82
N ILE A 73 5.82 -9.66 -40.73
CA ILE A 73 6.36 -9.18 -39.46
C ILE A 73 5.58 -7.97 -38.94
N GLY A 74 5.14 -7.06 -39.80
CA GLY A 74 4.25 -5.96 -39.44
C GLY A 74 2.97 -6.46 -38.77
N LYS A 75 2.29 -7.45 -39.39
CA LYS A 75 1.11 -8.10 -38.80
C LYS A 75 1.42 -8.81 -37.49
N ALA A 76 2.50 -9.58 -37.45
CA ALA A 76 2.81 -10.39 -36.27
C ALA A 76 3.26 -9.57 -35.07
N VAL A 77 4.20 -8.63 -35.25
CA VAL A 77 4.76 -7.83 -34.15
C VAL A 77 3.85 -6.65 -33.83
N GLY A 78 3.36 -5.93 -34.85
CA GLY A 78 2.56 -4.72 -34.68
C GLY A 78 1.11 -4.99 -34.26
N GLU A 79 0.41 -5.90 -34.93
CA GLU A 79 -1.01 -6.15 -34.66
C GLU A 79 -1.23 -7.28 -33.64
N GLN A 80 -0.46 -8.37 -33.75
CA GLN A 80 -0.66 -9.57 -32.93
C GLN A 80 0.21 -9.60 -31.65
N GLY A 81 1.10 -8.63 -31.46
CA GLY A 81 2.00 -8.56 -30.30
C GLY A 81 2.99 -9.72 -30.19
N ARG A 82 3.25 -10.46 -31.29
CA ARG A 82 4.19 -11.58 -31.34
C ARG A 82 5.63 -11.08 -31.48
N THR A 83 6.11 -10.42 -30.44
CA THR A 83 7.42 -9.74 -30.38
C THR A 83 8.66 -10.65 -30.51
N ARG A 84 8.48 -11.97 -30.48
CA ARG A 84 9.54 -12.96 -30.71
C ARG A 84 9.79 -13.27 -32.19
N GLN A 85 8.93 -12.80 -33.10
CA GLN A 85 9.15 -13.01 -34.53
C GLN A 85 10.27 -12.10 -35.06
N ARG A 86 11.04 -12.62 -36.03
CA ARG A 86 12.17 -11.93 -36.66
C ARG A 86 12.04 -12.03 -38.19
N VAL A 87 12.53 -11.00 -38.88
CA VAL A 87 12.64 -10.99 -40.34
C VAL A 87 13.72 -11.99 -40.76
N LYS A 88 13.45 -12.76 -41.83
CA LYS A 88 14.42 -13.63 -42.50
C LYS A 88 14.28 -13.49 -44.00
N LEU A 89 15.25 -12.84 -44.65
CA LEU A 89 15.20 -12.54 -46.08
C LEU A 89 15.82 -13.64 -46.95
N GLY A 90 16.65 -14.51 -46.37
CA GLY A 90 17.31 -15.62 -47.09
C GLY A 90 18.49 -15.20 -47.96
N LEU A 91 18.78 -13.91 -48.04
CA LEU A 91 19.94 -13.31 -48.72
C LEU A 91 20.84 -12.68 -47.65
N SER A 92 21.69 -13.50 -47.02
CA SER A 92 22.51 -13.10 -45.87
C SER A 92 23.79 -12.33 -46.22
N ALA A 93 24.05 -12.11 -47.52
CA ALA A 93 25.27 -11.46 -48.00
C ALA A 93 25.02 -10.02 -48.46
N GLY A 94 25.97 -9.13 -48.17
CA GLY A 94 25.93 -7.73 -48.57
C GLY A 94 24.81 -6.93 -47.89
N ALA A 95 24.36 -5.85 -48.54
CA ALA A 95 23.39 -4.91 -48.00
C ALA A 95 22.05 -5.56 -47.59
N TRP A 96 21.67 -6.69 -48.19
CA TRP A 96 20.47 -7.45 -47.83
C TRP A 96 20.55 -8.03 -46.42
N GLY A 97 21.70 -8.58 -46.04
CA GLY A 97 21.95 -9.09 -44.69
C GLY A 97 22.01 -7.96 -43.66
N GLU A 98 22.61 -6.83 -44.02
CA GLU A 98 22.64 -5.63 -43.17
C GLU A 98 21.23 -5.07 -42.92
N MET A 99 20.35 -5.12 -43.91
CA MET A 99 18.95 -4.72 -43.77
C MET A 99 18.16 -5.67 -42.86
N GLU A 100 18.32 -6.99 -43.03
CA GLU A 100 17.72 -7.98 -42.11
C GLU A 100 18.16 -7.73 -40.67
N GLY A 101 19.47 -7.51 -40.47
CA GLY A 101 20.04 -7.16 -39.17
C GLY A 101 19.44 -5.88 -38.60
N SER A 102 19.37 -4.81 -39.40
CA SER A 102 18.84 -3.51 -38.99
C SER A 102 17.39 -3.59 -38.54
N VAL A 103 16.53 -4.30 -39.29
CA VAL A 103 15.12 -4.47 -38.91
C VAL A 103 15.00 -5.30 -37.63
N ASN A 104 15.77 -6.37 -37.50
CA ASN A 104 15.75 -7.20 -36.30
C ASN A 104 16.26 -6.44 -35.05
N THR A 105 17.32 -5.62 -35.19
CA THR A 105 17.80 -4.73 -34.11
C THR A 105 16.73 -3.71 -33.73
N LEU A 106 16.04 -3.09 -34.69
CA LEU A 106 14.92 -2.19 -34.37
C LEU A 106 13.80 -2.91 -33.62
N ILE A 107 13.47 -4.15 -34.00
CA ILE A 107 12.49 -4.96 -33.25
C ILE A 107 12.99 -5.19 -31.82
N ASP A 108 14.25 -5.57 -31.62
CA ASP A 108 14.82 -5.80 -30.29
C ASP A 108 14.80 -4.53 -29.43
N ASP A 109 15.23 -3.39 -29.99
CA ASP A 109 15.29 -2.08 -29.33
C ASP A 109 13.89 -1.58 -28.90
N LEU A 110 12.84 -1.91 -29.64
CA LEU A 110 11.45 -1.54 -29.31
C LEU A 110 10.78 -2.53 -28.34
N VAL A 111 11.13 -3.81 -28.41
CA VAL A 111 10.49 -4.88 -27.64
C VAL A 111 11.03 -4.96 -26.21
N TRP A 112 12.34 -4.74 -26.03
CA TRP A 112 12.99 -4.86 -24.74
C TRP A 112 12.36 -3.94 -23.67
N PRO A 113 12.18 -2.61 -23.89
CA PRO A 113 11.62 -1.71 -22.87
C PRO A 113 10.21 -2.10 -22.45
N THR A 114 9.38 -2.54 -23.40
CA THR A 114 8.00 -2.96 -23.15
C THR A 114 7.94 -4.21 -22.29
N THR A 115 8.82 -5.17 -22.56
CA THR A 115 8.93 -6.41 -21.77
C THR A 115 9.42 -6.12 -20.36
N GLU A 116 10.42 -5.25 -20.22
CA GLU A 116 11.01 -4.92 -18.92
C GLU A 116 10.03 -4.12 -18.04
N VAL A 117 9.33 -3.13 -18.59
CA VAL A 117 8.30 -2.39 -17.86
C VAL A 117 7.16 -3.32 -17.42
N THR A 118 6.73 -4.23 -18.28
CA THR A 118 5.67 -5.20 -17.95
C THR A 118 6.11 -6.15 -16.83
N ARG A 119 7.35 -6.62 -16.86
CA ARG A 119 7.94 -7.45 -15.79
C ARG A 119 7.92 -6.70 -14.45
N VAL A 120 8.38 -5.45 -14.44
CA VAL A 120 8.45 -4.64 -13.22
C VAL A 120 7.06 -4.30 -12.69
N ILE A 121 6.11 -3.91 -13.54
CA ILE A 121 4.72 -3.68 -13.13
C ILE A 121 4.10 -4.97 -12.56
N GLY A 122 4.40 -6.13 -13.15
CA GLY A 122 3.99 -7.43 -12.61
C GLY A 122 4.54 -7.71 -11.21
N ALA A 123 5.80 -7.35 -10.94
CA ALA A 123 6.41 -7.46 -9.61
C ALA A 123 5.74 -6.52 -8.60
N VAL A 124 5.49 -5.26 -8.98
CA VAL A 124 4.78 -4.28 -8.16
C VAL A 124 3.37 -4.76 -7.80
N ALA A 125 2.66 -5.37 -8.76
CA ALA A 125 1.33 -5.94 -8.52
C ALA A 125 1.35 -7.11 -7.51
N GLN A 126 2.49 -7.78 -7.33
CA GLN A 126 2.71 -8.82 -6.32
C GLN A 126 3.25 -8.25 -4.99
N GLY A 127 3.42 -6.94 -4.90
CA GLY A 127 3.96 -6.25 -3.72
C GLY A 127 5.49 -6.19 -3.65
N ASP A 128 6.21 -6.64 -4.69
CA ASP A 128 7.68 -6.49 -4.76
C ASP A 128 8.04 -5.11 -5.33
N LEU A 129 8.35 -4.19 -4.41
CA LEU A 129 8.76 -2.82 -4.72
C LEU A 129 10.28 -2.64 -4.80
N LEU A 130 11.06 -3.72 -4.70
CA LEU A 130 12.53 -3.69 -4.85
C LEU A 130 12.95 -3.79 -6.32
N GLN A 131 12.07 -4.35 -7.16
CA GLN A 131 12.28 -4.46 -8.60
C GLN A 131 12.07 -3.10 -9.27
N THR A 132 13.06 -2.65 -10.05
CA THR A 132 13.00 -1.41 -10.83
C THR A 132 13.35 -1.66 -12.28
N VAL A 133 12.94 -0.77 -13.17
CA VAL A 133 13.30 -0.79 -14.59
C VAL A 133 14.75 -0.36 -14.72
N ARG A 134 15.58 -1.16 -15.37
CA ARG A 134 16.96 -0.80 -15.67
C ARG A 134 17.00 0.43 -16.58
N LEU A 135 17.95 1.34 -16.32
CA LEU A 135 18.16 2.55 -17.12
C LEU A 135 19.18 2.35 -18.24
N ASP A 136 19.65 1.13 -18.44
CA ASP A 136 20.60 0.71 -19.45
C ASP A 136 20.23 -0.65 -20.05
N VAL A 137 20.66 -0.87 -21.29
CA VAL A 137 20.60 -2.15 -22.01
C VAL A 137 21.98 -2.45 -22.56
N ASP A 138 22.56 -3.60 -22.19
CA ASP A 138 23.91 -4.02 -22.62
C ASP A 138 24.99 -2.94 -22.44
N GLY A 139 24.92 -2.21 -21.32
CA GLY A 139 25.87 -1.13 -20.99
C GLY A 139 25.61 0.19 -21.70
N ARG A 140 24.56 0.31 -22.51
CA ARG A 140 24.14 1.55 -23.17
C ARG A 140 23.00 2.19 -22.40
N PRO A 141 23.09 3.48 -22.01
CA PRO A 141 22.00 4.15 -21.31
C PRO A 141 20.78 4.29 -22.23
N LEU A 142 19.59 4.09 -21.65
CA LEU A 142 18.34 4.44 -22.30
C LEU A 142 18.32 5.93 -22.65
N LYS A 143 17.68 6.26 -23.77
CA LYS A 143 17.53 7.64 -24.24
C LYS A 143 16.09 7.91 -24.66
N GLY A 144 15.76 9.19 -24.77
CA GLY A 144 14.45 9.64 -25.26
C GLY A 144 13.28 9.09 -24.46
N GLU A 145 12.25 8.64 -25.17
CA GLU A 145 11.00 8.15 -24.57
C GLU A 145 11.18 6.89 -23.71
N PHE A 146 12.15 6.03 -24.01
CA PHE A 146 12.42 4.84 -23.19
C PHE A 146 12.99 5.21 -21.82
N LEU A 147 13.93 6.15 -21.78
CA LEU A 147 14.45 6.67 -20.51
C LEU A 147 13.33 7.34 -19.71
N ARG A 148 12.48 8.11 -20.38
CA ARG A 148 11.34 8.79 -19.74
C ARG A 148 10.37 7.79 -19.12
N ALA A 149 9.96 6.76 -19.86
CA ALA A 149 9.07 5.71 -19.37
C ALA A 149 9.69 4.97 -18.16
N ALA A 150 10.95 4.54 -18.27
CA ALA A 150 11.67 3.87 -17.18
C ALA A 150 11.75 4.76 -15.93
N THR A 151 12.04 6.06 -16.11
CA THR A 151 12.12 7.03 -15.01
C THR A 151 10.77 7.22 -14.32
N ILE A 152 9.67 7.33 -15.08
CA ILE A 152 8.32 7.46 -14.53
C ILE A 152 7.96 6.23 -13.71
N VAL A 153 8.18 5.04 -14.26
CA VAL A 153 7.90 3.76 -13.56
C VAL A 153 8.73 3.66 -12.28
N ASN A 154 10.03 3.95 -12.34
CA ASN A 154 10.90 3.91 -11.15
C ASN A 154 10.50 4.95 -10.09
N THR A 155 10.04 6.13 -10.51
CA THR A 155 9.55 7.16 -9.59
C THR A 155 8.29 6.70 -8.89
N MET A 156 7.35 6.09 -9.62
CA MET A 156 6.13 5.50 -9.05
C MET A 156 6.47 4.40 -8.01
N ILE A 157 7.40 3.51 -8.34
CA ILE A 157 7.85 2.43 -7.43
C ILE A 157 8.47 3.01 -6.16
N LYS A 158 9.31 4.03 -6.31
CA LYS A 158 9.91 4.73 -5.16
C LYS A 158 8.84 5.36 -4.27
N GLN A 159 7.85 6.05 -4.85
CA GLN A 159 6.75 6.65 -4.10
C GLN A 159 5.93 5.60 -3.35
N LEU A 160 5.59 4.49 -4.02
CA LEU A 160 4.90 3.34 -3.42
C LEU A 160 5.70 2.74 -2.26
N ALA A 161 7.01 2.57 -2.43
CA ALA A 161 7.88 1.97 -1.42
C ALA A 161 7.96 2.86 -0.17
N VAL A 162 8.17 4.18 -0.35
CA VAL A 162 8.18 5.13 0.76
C VAL A 162 6.83 5.14 1.47
N PHE A 163 5.72 5.26 0.74
CA PHE A 163 4.38 5.25 1.33
C PHE A 163 4.12 3.98 2.13
N THR A 164 4.42 2.81 1.56
CA THR A 164 4.23 1.51 2.23
C THR A 164 5.04 1.44 3.52
N SER A 165 6.31 1.86 3.48
CA SER A 165 7.17 1.86 4.67
C SER A 165 6.63 2.78 5.77
N GLU A 166 6.12 3.96 5.40
CA GLU A 166 5.57 4.95 6.33
C GLU A 166 4.26 4.49 6.97
N VAL A 167 3.36 3.91 6.18
CA VAL A 167 2.11 3.34 6.71
C VAL A 167 2.39 2.18 7.65
N THR A 168 3.29 1.26 7.27
CA THR A 168 3.68 0.15 8.15
C THR A 168 4.30 0.66 9.45
N ARG A 169 5.17 1.68 9.37
CA ARG A 169 5.79 2.30 10.55
C ARG A 169 4.75 2.92 11.48
N VAL A 170 3.83 3.74 10.96
CA VAL A 170 2.79 4.39 11.76
C VAL A 170 1.84 3.37 12.38
N ALA A 171 1.43 2.36 11.61
CA ALA A 171 0.58 1.28 12.12
C ALA A 171 1.25 0.54 13.28
N ARG A 172 2.55 0.27 13.19
CA ARG A 172 3.33 -0.34 14.26
C ARG A 172 3.49 0.59 15.46
N GLU A 173 3.90 1.84 15.27
CA GLU A 173 4.12 2.80 16.35
C GLU A 173 2.84 3.09 17.14
N VAL A 174 1.76 3.43 16.44
CA VAL A 174 0.48 3.84 17.07
C VAL A 174 -0.33 2.63 17.49
N GLY A 175 -0.40 1.60 16.65
CA GLY A 175 -1.27 0.44 16.86
C GLY A 175 -0.67 -0.69 17.71
N THR A 176 0.65 -0.87 17.71
CA THR A 176 1.30 -1.97 18.43
C THR A 176 2.18 -1.50 19.57
N GLU A 177 3.03 -0.50 19.34
CA GLU A 177 3.98 -0.01 20.34
C GLU A 177 3.37 1.01 21.32
N GLY A 178 2.16 1.52 21.03
CA GLY A 178 1.50 2.54 21.85
C GLY A 178 2.21 3.90 21.87
N LYS A 179 3.12 4.14 20.91
CA LYS A 179 3.79 5.44 20.74
C LYS A 179 2.84 6.41 20.05
N LEU A 180 1.99 7.04 20.85
CA LEU A 180 0.95 7.94 20.36
C LEU A 180 1.56 9.23 19.78
N GLY A 181 1.08 9.64 18.60
CA GLY A 181 1.53 10.83 17.87
C GLY A 181 2.40 10.54 16.64
N GLY A 182 2.63 9.26 16.31
CA GLY A 182 3.26 8.86 15.06
C GLY A 182 2.42 9.31 13.85
N GLN A 183 3.07 9.90 12.86
CA GLN A 183 2.46 10.36 11.61
C GLN A 183 3.30 9.91 10.42
N ALA A 184 2.64 9.59 9.32
CA ALA A 184 3.25 9.27 8.05
C ALA A 184 3.77 10.56 7.43
N LYS A 185 5.06 10.57 7.07
CA LYS A 185 5.75 11.69 6.43
C LYS A 185 6.22 11.25 5.06
N VAL A 186 5.34 11.43 4.08
CA VAL A 186 5.66 11.13 2.68
C VAL A 186 5.86 12.46 1.95
N SER A 187 7.09 12.73 1.52
CA SER A 187 7.41 13.91 0.70
C SER A 187 7.00 13.68 -0.75
N GLU A 188 6.68 14.77 -1.47
CA GLU A 188 6.46 14.75 -2.93
C GLU A 188 5.24 13.95 -3.42
N VAL A 189 4.23 13.75 -2.56
CA VAL A 189 2.96 13.10 -2.97
C VAL A 189 1.90 14.12 -3.36
N THR A 190 1.25 13.87 -4.50
CA THR A 190 0.13 14.66 -5.03
C THR A 190 -1.07 13.77 -5.32
N GLY A 191 -2.27 14.36 -5.43
CA GLY A 191 -3.50 13.63 -5.72
C GLY A 191 -3.83 12.59 -4.65
N VAL A 192 -4.24 11.39 -5.08
CA VAL A 192 -4.69 10.29 -4.21
C VAL A 192 -3.67 9.93 -3.13
N TRP A 193 -2.37 9.98 -3.43
CA TRP A 193 -1.32 9.66 -2.45
C TRP A 193 -1.31 10.61 -1.25
N ARG A 194 -1.56 11.89 -1.50
CA ARG A 194 -1.67 12.90 -0.45
C ARG A 194 -2.91 12.67 0.40
N GLU A 195 -4.06 12.43 -0.24
CA GLU A 195 -5.33 12.17 0.44
C GLU A 195 -5.25 10.92 1.34
N LEU A 196 -4.61 9.85 0.87
CA LEU A 196 -4.39 8.64 1.66
C LEU A 196 -3.47 8.92 2.87
N THR A 197 -2.40 9.67 2.67
CA THR A 197 -1.47 10.06 3.76
C THR A 197 -2.19 10.91 4.82
N GLU A 198 -2.97 11.91 4.37
CA GLU A 198 -3.79 12.77 5.25
C GLU A 198 -4.85 11.96 6.02
N SER A 199 -5.46 10.96 5.38
CA SER A 199 -6.44 10.06 6.01
C SER A 199 -5.81 9.18 7.10
N VAL A 200 -4.66 8.56 6.82
CA VAL A 200 -3.90 7.76 7.82
C VAL A 200 -3.49 8.64 9.00
N ASN A 201 -2.98 9.85 8.72
CA ASN A 201 -2.60 10.80 9.77
C ASN A 201 -3.79 11.27 10.61
N SER A 202 -4.94 11.50 9.99
CA SER A 202 -6.16 11.88 10.70
C SER A 202 -6.64 10.76 11.64
N MET A 203 -6.61 9.51 11.17
CA MET A 203 -6.91 8.34 11.99
C MET A 203 -5.94 8.21 13.18
N ALA A 204 -4.62 8.29 12.92
CA ALA A 204 -3.59 8.19 13.95
C ALA A 204 -3.70 9.31 15.00
N ASN A 205 -3.99 10.54 14.58
CA ASN A 205 -4.20 11.68 15.46
C ASN A 205 -5.44 11.52 16.34
N ASN A 206 -6.56 11.09 15.76
CA ASN A 206 -7.79 10.86 16.51
C ASN A 206 -7.59 9.77 17.57
N LEU A 207 -7.03 8.62 17.20
CA LEU A 207 -6.73 7.55 18.15
C LEU A 207 -5.76 8.00 19.25
N THR A 208 -4.71 8.73 18.87
CA THR A 208 -3.74 9.31 19.81
C THR A 208 -4.41 10.23 20.83
N ALA A 209 -5.23 11.19 20.37
CA ALA A 209 -5.89 12.14 21.24
C ALA A 209 -6.87 11.44 22.21
N GLN A 210 -7.62 10.47 21.70
CA GLN A 210 -8.60 9.71 22.47
C GLN A 210 -7.93 8.87 23.56
N VAL A 211 -6.94 8.05 23.21
CA VAL A 211 -6.25 7.18 24.16
C VAL A 211 -5.44 8.00 25.19
N ARG A 212 -4.78 9.09 24.77
CA ARG A 212 -4.04 9.95 25.68
C ARG A 212 -4.96 10.62 26.71
N ASN A 213 -6.11 11.15 26.28
CA ASN A 213 -7.05 11.78 27.21
C ASN A 213 -7.63 10.78 28.21
N ILE A 214 -7.94 9.56 27.77
CA ILE A 214 -8.37 8.47 28.65
C ILE A 214 -7.28 8.16 29.68
N SER A 215 -6.03 7.96 29.23
CA SER A 215 -4.90 7.67 30.13
C SER A 215 -4.69 8.77 31.16
N ASP A 216 -4.75 10.04 30.75
CA ASP A 216 -4.54 11.18 31.66
C ASP A 216 -5.60 11.20 32.77
N VAL A 217 -6.86 10.93 32.43
CA VAL A 217 -7.95 10.87 33.41
C VAL A 217 -7.81 9.64 34.32
N THR A 218 -7.47 8.48 33.77
CA THR A 218 -7.25 7.28 34.59
C THR A 218 -6.09 7.45 35.56
N ILE A 219 -4.99 8.09 35.15
CA ILE A 219 -3.85 8.42 36.03
C ILE A 219 -4.27 9.42 37.10
N ALA A 220 -5.03 10.45 36.75
CA ALA A 220 -5.55 11.43 37.71
C ALA A 220 -6.41 10.76 38.80
N VAL A 221 -7.33 9.87 38.38
CA VAL A 221 -8.19 9.10 39.28
C VAL A 221 -7.37 8.18 40.18
N ALA A 222 -6.35 7.51 39.64
CA ALA A 222 -5.44 6.67 40.42
C ALA A 222 -4.67 7.47 41.48
N ASN A 223 -4.37 8.74 41.21
CA ASN A 223 -3.75 9.67 42.16
C ASN A 223 -4.76 10.37 43.10
N GLY A 224 -6.04 9.99 43.05
CA GLY A 224 -7.11 10.55 43.89
C GLY A 224 -7.72 11.87 43.39
N ASP A 225 -7.33 12.36 42.20
CA ASP A 225 -7.97 13.52 41.58
C ASP A 225 -9.23 13.09 40.81
N LEU A 226 -10.35 13.09 41.54
CA LEU A 226 -11.68 12.75 41.03
C LEU A 226 -12.40 13.96 40.38
N SER A 227 -11.69 15.08 40.17
CA SER A 227 -12.24 16.25 39.48
C SER A 227 -12.14 16.15 37.96
N ARG A 228 -11.27 15.26 37.45
CA ARG A 228 -11.00 15.13 36.01
C ARG A 228 -11.99 14.20 35.31
N LYS A 229 -12.39 14.59 34.10
CA LYS A 229 -13.24 13.79 33.21
C LYS A 229 -12.68 13.77 31.80
N ILE A 230 -13.04 12.74 31.05
CA ILE A 230 -12.78 12.67 29.62
C ILE A 230 -13.74 13.64 28.93
N THR A 231 -13.20 14.63 28.21
CA THR A 231 -13.98 15.70 27.56
C THR A 231 -13.94 15.64 26.04
N VAL A 232 -12.97 14.93 25.45
CA VAL A 232 -12.79 14.81 24.00
C VAL A 232 -14.07 14.28 23.33
N ASP A 233 -14.41 14.84 22.16
CA ASP A 233 -15.53 14.35 21.34
C ASP A 233 -15.17 13.00 20.71
N VAL A 234 -15.99 12.00 20.97
CA VAL A 234 -15.76 10.61 20.59
C VAL A 234 -17.08 9.96 20.21
N ARG A 235 -17.00 8.93 19.37
CA ARG A 235 -18.16 8.23 18.83
C ARG A 235 -17.96 6.72 18.91
N GLY A 236 -19.05 5.96 18.76
CA GLY A 236 -19.01 4.50 18.74
C GLY A 236 -18.50 3.91 20.06
N GLU A 237 -17.66 2.89 19.99
CA GLU A 237 -17.12 2.17 21.15
C GLU A 237 -16.31 3.07 22.08
N ILE A 238 -15.62 4.07 21.55
CA ILE A 238 -14.84 5.02 22.37
C ILE A 238 -15.76 5.92 23.19
N LEU A 239 -16.97 6.24 22.69
CA LEU A 239 -17.97 6.97 23.48
C LEU A 239 -18.46 6.15 24.67
N GLN A 240 -18.76 4.86 24.45
CA GLN A 240 -19.16 3.97 25.54
C GLN A 240 -18.07 3.85 26.60
N LEU A 241 -16.79 3.75 26.19
CA LEU A 241 -15.66 3.75 27.11
C LEU A 241 -15.56 5.07 27.90
N LYS A 242 -15.70 6.22 27.22
CA LYS A 242 -15.73 7.55 27.86
C LYS A 242 -16.84 7.63 28.92
N GLU A 243 -18.05 7.21 28.57
CA GLU A 243 -19.21 7.27 29.47
C GLU A 243 -19.03 6.35 30.69
N ALA A 244 -18.53 5.13 30.48
CA ALA A 244 -18.25 4.19 31.55
C ALA A 244 -17.20 4.74 32.53
N ILE A 245 -16.09 5.29 32.02
CA ILE A 245 -15.04 5.89 32.85
C ILE A 245 -15.57 7.11 33.59
N ASN A 246 -16.27 8.03 32.90
CA ASN A 246 -16.81 9.22 33.56
C ASN A 246 -17.83 8.87 34.65
N THR A 247 -18.66 7.85 34.43
CA THR A 247 -19.62 7.36 35.44
C THR A 247 -18.89 6.78 36.65
N MET A 248 -17.83 6.00 36.44
CA MET A 248 -16.98 5.49 37.52
C MET A 248 -16.36 6.64 38.32
N VAL A 249 -15.86 7.71 37.67
CA VAL A 249 -15.32 8.89 38.35
C VAL A 249 -16.39 9.58 39.20
N ASP A 250 -17.62 9.72 38.68
CA ASP A 250 -18.72 10.34 39.42
C ASP A 250 -19.14 9.54 40.65
N GLN A 251 -19.19 8.20 40.53
CA GLN A 251 -19.48 7.30 41.64
C GLN A 251 -18.39 7.38 42.72
N LEU A 252 -17.11 7.31 42.32
CA LEU A 252 -15.96 7.47 43.21
C LEU A 252 -15.99 8.81 43.94
N ARG A 253 -16.26 9.90 43.22
CA ARG A 253 -16.29 11.25 43.79
C ARG A 253 -17.41 11.40 44.83
N SER A 254 -18.59 10.87 44.49
CA SER A 254 -19.75 10.90 45.39
C SER A 254 -19.49 10.07 46.65
N PHE A 255 -18.93 8.87 46.49
CA PHE A 255 -18.55 8.01 47.62
C PHE A 255 -17.50 8.67 48.52
N ALA A 256 -16.43 9.22 47.95
CA ALA A 256 -15.37 9.89 48.72
C ALA A 256 -15.90 11.10 49.51
N SER A 257 -16.76 11.92 48.88
CA SER A 257 -17.41 13.04 49.56
C SER A 257 -18.27 12.57 50.72
N GLU A 258 -19.03 11.50 50.51
CA GLU A 258 -20.00 11.02 51.47
C GLU A 258 -19.35 10.33 52.68
N VAL A 259 -18.32 9.51 52.45
CA VAL A 259 -17.52 8.91 53.53
C VAL A 259 -16.84 10.00 54.36
N THR A 260 -16.29 11.05 53.71
CA THR A 260 -15.67 12.17 54.42
C THR A 260 -16.68 12.93 55.28
N ARG A 261 -17.88 13.18 54.75
CA ARG A 261 -18.97 13.84 55.47
C ARG A 261 -19.40 13.04 56.70
N VAL A 262 -19.68 11.74 56.52
CA VAL A 262 -20.15 10.87 57.60
C VAL A 262 -19.07 10.67 58.67
N ALA A 263 -17.82 10.48 58.27
CA ALA A 263 -16.70 10.39 59.20
C ALA A 263 -16.55 11.66 60.06
N ARG A 264 -16.75 12.83 59.45
CA ARG A 264 -16.74 14.10 60.18
C ARG A 264 -17.94 14.23 61.13
N GLU A 265 -19.16 13.96 60.65
CA GLU A 265 -20.38 14.08 61.46
C GLU A 265 -20.38 13.15 62.67
N VAL A 266 -20.14 11.85 62.44
CA VAL A 266 -20.21 10.84 63.49
C VAL A 266 -18.94 10.85 64.35
N GLY A 267 -17.77 10.96 63.74
CA GLY A 267 -16.48 10.81 64.43
C GLY A 267 -15.93 12.10 65.05
N THR A 268 -16.16 13.26 64.43
CA THR A 268 -15.59 14.54 64.92
C THR A 268 -16.64 15.43 65.57
N GLU A 269 -17.80 15.59 64.95
CA GLU A 269 -18.86 16.49 65.44
C GLU A 269 -19.79 15.81 66.46
N GLY A 270 -19.69 14.49 66.64
CA GLY A 270 -20.53 13.73 67.56
C GLY A 270 -22.02 13.69 67.18
N LYS A 271 -22.34 14.02 65.93
CA LYS A 271 -23.71 13.91 65.38
C LYS A 271 -24.00 12.46 65.03
N LEU A 272 -24.41 11.71 66.04
CA LEU A 272 -24.72 10.29 65.92
C LEU A 272 -25.96 10.05 65.05
N GLY A 273 -25.92 9.01 64.22
CA GLY A 273 -26.97 8.65 63.27
C GLY A 273 -26.73 9.08 61.82
N GLY A 274 -25.59 9.70 61.51
CA GLY A 274 -25.19 10.01 60.15
C GLY A 274 -24.97 8.74 59.32
N GLN A 275 -25.49 8.73 58.09
CA GLN A 275 -25.35 7.63 57.13
C GLN A 275 -24.91 8.17 55.77
N ALA A 276 -24.12 7.36 55.07
CA ALA A 276 -23.68 7.59 53.71
C ALA A 276 -24.79 7.20 52.73
N ILE A 277 -25.14 8.12 51.85
CA ILE A 277 -26.10 7.95 50.77
C ILE A 277 -25.38 8.26 49.45
N VAL A 278 -25.03 7.21 48.71
CA VAL A 278 -24.37 7.33 47.41
C VAL A 278 -25.34 6.87 46.32
N PRO A 279 -25.88 7.78 45.48
CA PRO A 279 -26.85 7.43 44.45
C PRO A 279 -26.26 6.51 43.38
N GLY A 280 -27.06 5.56 42.89
CA GLY A 280 -26.73 4.74 41.71
C GLY A 280 -25.59 3.73 41.91
N VAL A 281 -25.20 3.44 43.17
CA VAL A 281 -24.20 2.41 43.48
C VAL A 281 -24.81 1.01 43.43
N ALA A 282 -24.05 0.07 42.87
CA ALA A 282 -24.37 -1.35 42.82
C ALA A 282 -23.10 -2.19 43.01
N GLY A 283 -23.25 -3.49 43.29
CA GLY A 283 -22.13 -4.40 43.55
C GLY A 283 -21.23 -3.90 44.68
N THR A 284 -19.91 -3.97 44.50
CA THR A 284 -18.92 -3.59 45.51
C THR A 284 -19.11 -2.16 46.07
N TRP A 285 -19.59 -1.21 45.24
CA TRP A 285 -19.85 0.16 45.71
C TRP A 285 -20.98 0.23 46.74
N LYS A 286 -22.02 -0.59 46.54
CA LYS A 286 -23.13 -0.71 47.48
C LYS A 286 -22.64 -1.35 48.77
N ASP A 287 -21.89 -2.46 48.66
CA ASP A 287 -21.36 -3.18 49.82
C ASP A 287 -20.47 -2.30 50.70
N LEU A 288 -19.64 -1.45 50.09
CA LEU A 288 -18.81 -0.46 50.81
C LEU A 288 -19.66 0.60 51.52
N THR A 289 -20.70 1.11 50.85
CA THR A 289 -21.62 2.10 51.44
C THR A 289 -22.37 1.50 52.63
N ASP A 290 -22.89 0.29 52.47
CA ASP A 290 -23.61 -0.44 53.52
C ASP A 290 -22.67 -0.78 54.70
N SER A 291 -21.40 -1.09 54.42
CA SER A 291 -20.38 -1.32 55.47
C SER A 291 -20.06 -0.07 56.29
N VAL A 292 -19.91 1.10 55.63
CA VAL A 292 -19.72 2.38 56.32
C VAL A 292 -20.94 2.72 57.17
N ASN A 293 -22.15 2.48 56.65
CA ASN A 293 -23.39 2.69 57.38
C ASN A 293 -23.54 1.76 58.59
N ALA A 294 -23.18 0.48 58.45
CA ALA A 294 -23.18 -0.47 59.56
C ALA A 294 -22.20 -0.03 60.66
N MET A 295 -21.00 0.41 60.29
CA MET A 295 -20.01 0.94 61.23
C MET A 295 -20.54 2.19 61.97
N CYS A 296 -21.13 3.14 61.26
CA CYS A 296 -21.67 4.37 61.85
C CYS A 296 -22.89 4.12 62.73
N GLY A 297 -23.74 3.16 62.35
CA GLY A 297 -24.87 2.70 63.15
C GLY A 297 -24.40 2.06 64.46
N ASN A 298 -23.45 1.12 64.39
CA ASN A 298 -22.87 0.49 65.57
C ASN A 298 -22.25 1.53 66.53
N LEU A 299 -21.46 2.48 66.00
CA LEU A 299 -20.86 3.53 66.82
C LEU A 299 -21.92 4.44 67.45
N THR A 300 -22.98 4.77 66.71
CA THR A 300 -24.11 5.57 67.20
C THR A 300 -24.81 4.88 68.37
N ASP A 301 -25.14 3.60 68.22
CA ASP A 301 -25.86 2.84 69.23
C ASP A 301 -25.01 2.66 70.49
N GLN A 302 -23.72 2.37 70.31
CA GLN A 302 -22.75 2.24 71.40
C GLN A 302 -22.62 3.55 72.19
N VAL A 303 -22.35 4.67 71.52
CA VAL A 303 -22.12 5.96 72.20
C VAL A 303 -23.39 6.49 72.87
N ARG A 304 -24.57 6.35 72.24
CA ARG A 304 -25.84 6.75 72.88
C ARG A 304 -26.12 5.95 74.14
N ASN A 305 -25.93 4.63 74.10
CA ASN A 305 -26.18 3.78 75.25
C ASN A 305 -25.21 4.08 76.41
N ILE A 306 -23.94 4.32 76.10
CA ILE A 306 -22.95 4.78 77.09
C ILE A 306 -23.36 6.13 77.70
N ALA A 307 -23.82 7.08 76.88
CA ALA A 307 -24.29 8.37 77.36
C ALA A 307 -25.50 8.25 78.28
N ASP A 308 -26.47 7.39 77.95
CA ASP A 308 -27.66 7.12 78.76
C ASP A 308 -27.29 6.52 80.13
N VAL A 309 -26.43 5.50 80.15
CA VAL A 309 -25.95 4.86 81.38
C VAL A 309 -25.15 5.85 82.23
N THR A 310 -24.23 6.59 81.63
CA THR A 310 -23.41 7.59 82.34
C THR A 310 -24.29 8.70 82.94
N THR A 311 -25.34 9.12 82.22
CA THR A 311 -26.31 10.10 82.73
C THR A 311 -27.10 9.55 83.92
N ALA A 312 -27.51 8.28 83.89
CA ALA A 312 -28.19 7.63 85.00
C ALA A 312 -27.30 7.52 86.24
N VAL A 313 -26.05 7.09 86.06
CA VAL A 313 -25.04 7.02 87.12
C VAL A 313 -24.80 8.41 87.73
N ALA A 314 -24.67 9.45 86.90
CA ALA A 314 -24.50 10.83 87.38
C ALA A 314 -25.72 11.35 88.16
N ARG A 315 -26.92 10.80 87.94
CA ARG A 315 -28.14 11.08 88.69
C ARG A 315 -28.33 10.17 89.91
N GLY A 316 -27.38 9.28 90.19
CA GLY A 316 -27.41 8.34 91.33
C GLY A 316 -28.15 7.03 91.06
N ASP A 317 -28.58 6.76 89.82
CA ASP A 317 -29.21 5.49 89.44
C ASP A 317 -28.18 4.50 88.89
N LEU A 318 -27.69 3.63 89.78
CA LEU A 318 -26.73 2.56 89.45
C LEU A 318 -27.40 1.30 88.87
N SER A 319 -28.73 1.29 88.69
CA SER A 319 -29.44 0.14 88.15
C SER A 319 -29.33 0.03 86.62
N LYS A 320 -28.94 1.12 85.94
CA LYS A 320 -28.77 1.14 84.48
C LYS A 320 -27.43 0.54 84.08
N LYS A 321 -27.47 -0.35 83.08
CA LYS A 321 -26.30 -1.01 82.48
C LYS A 321 -26.32 -0.87 80.96
N ILE A 322 -25.16 -1.04 80.33
CA ILE A 322 -25.06 -1.02 78.87
C ILE A 322 -25.84 -2.22 78.30
N THR A 323 -26.81 -1.99 77.43
CA THR A 323 -27.73 -3.03 76.92
C THR A 323 -27.47 -3.45 75.47
N VAL A 324 -26.80 -2.61 74.68
CA VAL A 324 -26.47 -2.89 73.28
C VAL A 324 -25.57 -4.13 73.14
N ASP A 325 -25.73 -4.84 72.03
CA ASP A 325 -24.84 -5.95 71.66
C ASP A 325 -23.51 -5.38 71.19
N VAL A 326 -22.46 -5.67 71.95
CA VAL A 326 -21.13 -5.07 71.77
C VAL A 326 -20.07 -6.15 71.89
N ARG A 327 -18.96 -5.96 71.18
CA ARG A 327 -17.84 -6.89 71.12
C ARG A 327 -16.54 -6.15 71.35
N GLY A 328 -15.47 -6.88 71.66
CA GLY A 328 -14.14 -6.31 71.86
C GLY A 328 -14.07 -5.39 73.08
N GLU A 329 -13.36 -4.27 72.96
CA GLU A 329 -13.13 -3.32 74.06
C GLU A 329 -14.43 -2.72 74.63
N ILE A 330 -15.46 -2.53 73.78
CA ILE A 330 -16.76 -2.02 74.24
C ILE A 330 -17.51 -3.05 75.11
N LEU A 331 -17.28 -4.35 74.90
CA LEU A 331 -17.83 -5.38 75.78
C LEU A 331 -17.20 -5.32 77.18
N GLN A 332 -15.90 -5.06 77.26
CA GLN A 332 -15.22 -4.90 78.55
C GLN A 332 -15.82 -3.72 79.34
N LEU A 333 -16.11 -2.59 78.66
CA LEU A 333 -16.79 -1.44 79.26
C LEU A 333 -18.24 -1.74 79.72
N LYS A 334 -18.91 -2.70 79.09
CA LYS A 334 -20.26 -3.14 79.48
C LYS A 334 -20.25 -4.01 80.74
N GLU A 335 -19.16 -4.73 80.98
CA GLU A 335 -19.02 -5.66 82.09
C GLU A 335 -18.51 -5.01 83.39
N THR A 336 -17.97 -3.79 83.32
CA THR A 336 -17.62 -2.97 84.50
C THR A 336 -18.84 -2.36 85.18
#